data_AF-B5GXC7-F1
#
_entry.id   AF-B5GXC7-F1
#
_cell.length_a   1.000
_cell.length_b   1.000
_cell.length_c   1.000
_cell.angle_alpha   90.00
_cell.angle_beta   90.00
_cell.angle_gamma   90.00
#
_symmetry.space_group_name_H-M   'P 1'
#
loop_
_entity.id
_entity.type
_entity.pdbx_description
1 polymer ?
#
loop_
_entity_poly.entity_id
_entity_poly.type
_entity_poly.pdbx_seq_one_letter_code
_entity_poly.pdbx_strand_id
1 'polypeptide(L)'
;MATDGTDATDASATAPTLIGSVQRALRLLEATATHPDGAPAKQLAREAGIPLPTAYHLLRTLAHEGYLRRENGVFVIGGAVGRLAMGGNVTPSARK
;
A
#
# COMPACT_ATOMS: atom_id res chain seq x y z
N MET A 1 44.09 -17.86 30.50
CA MET A 1 44.50 -16.66 29.75
C MET A 1 43.80 -16.75 28.39
N ALA A 2 42.60 -16.16 28.27
CA ALA A 2 42.35 -14.80 27.73
C ALA A 2 42.57 -14.78 26.21
N THR A 3 41.64 -14.48 25.30
CA THR A 3 40.31 -13.82 25.27
C THR A 3 39.56 -14.36 24.03
N ASP A 4 38.29 -14.70 24.11
CA ASP A 4 37.11 -13.83 23.88
C ASP A 4 36.96 -13.32 22.43
N GLY A 5 35.79 -13.63 21.86
CA GLY A 5 35.00 -12.71 21.06
C GLY A 5 35.64 -12.10 19.82
N THR A 6 35.40 -12.71 18.67
CA THR A 6 35.20 -11.93 17.45
C THR A 6 33.92 -12.41 16.78
N ASP A 7 32.83 -11.93 17.37
CA ASP A 7 31.71 -11.27 16.69
C ASP A 7 31.77 -11.37 15.15
N ALA A 8 31.24 -12.47 14.61
CA ALA A 8 30.78 -12.50 13.23
C ALA A 8 29.36 -11.91 13.21
N THR A 9 29.34 -10.59 13.31
CA THR A 9 28.31 -9.65 12.88
C THR A 9 27.02 -10.30 12.38
N ASP A 10 26.05 -10.48 13.29
CA ASP A 10 24.65 -10.64 12.93
C ASP A 10 24.18 -9.33 12.30
N ALA A 11 24.27 -9.26 10.97
CA ALA A 11 23.79 -8.15 10.16
C ALA A 11 22.25 -8.14 10.09
N SER A 12 21.59 -8.29 11.24
CA SER A 12 20.19 -7.89 11.43
C SER A 12 20.12 -6.36 11.49
N ALA A 13 20.53 -5.73 10.39
CA ALA A 13 20.24 -4.34 10.11
C ALA A 13 18.72 -4.19 10.16
N THR A 14 18.25 -3.49 11.19
CA THR A 14 16.86 -3.17 11.54
C THR A 14 15.90 -3.32 10.36
N ALA A 15 15.33 -4.52 10.21
CA ALA A 15 14.28 -4.72 9.22
C ALA A 15 13.14 -3.75 9.59
N PRO A 16 12.72 -2.87 8.68
CA PRO A 16 11.68 -1.90 8.98
C PRO A 16 10.45 -2.67 9.48
N THR A 17 9.89 -2.24 10.60
CA THR A 17 8.63 -2.80 11.09
C THR A 17 7.55 -2.48 10.07
N LEU A 18 7.29 -3.41 9.16
CA LEU A 18 6.30 -3.25 8.11
C LEU A 18 4.92 -3.35 8.76
N ILE A 19 4.27 -2.19 8.90
CA ILE A 19 2.91 -2.13 9.42
C ILE A 19 1.98 -2.71 8.35
N GLY A 20 1.54 -3.95 8.54
CA GLY A 20 0.78 -4.69 7.55
C GLY A 20 -0.52 -4.00 7.10
N SER A 21 -1.12 -3.14 7.92
CA SER A 21 -2.28 -2.34 7.50
C SER A 21 -1.96 -1.33 6.40
N VAL A 22 -0.78 -0.67 6.47
CA VAL A 22 -0.33 0.29 5.46
C VAL A 22 -0.04 -0.42 4.16
N GLN A 23 0.64 -1.57 4.20
CA GLN A 23 0.91 -2.37 2.99
C GLN A 23 -0.39 -2.81 2.30
N ARG A 24 -1.38 -3.26 3.07
CA ARG A 24 -2.69 -3.63 2.53
C ARG A 24 -3.43 -2.44 1.93
N ALA A 25 -3.34 -1.27 2.55
CA ALA A 25 -3.94 -0.04 2.02
C ALA A 25 -3.30 0.38 0.69
N LEU A 26 -1.96 0.32 0.59
CA LEU A 26 -1.24 0.63 -0.65
C LEU A 26 -1.59 -0.34 -1.77
N ARG A 27 -1.66 -1.66 -1.49
CA ARG A 27 -2.10 -2.65 -2.47
C ARG A 27 -3.53 -2.41 -2.98
N LEU A 28 -4.43 -1.94 -2.11
CA LEU A 28 -5.79 -1.56 -2.54
C LEU A 28 -5.77 -0.33 -3.45
N LEU A 29 -4.91 0.65 -3.17
CA LEU A 29 -4.76 1.82 -4.03
C LEU A 29 -4.19 1.44 -5.40
N GLU A 30 -3.17 0.57 -5.43
CA GLU A 30 -2.61 0.01 -6.67
C GLU A 30 -3.67 -0.73 -7.48
N ALA A 31 -4.44 -1.63 -6.85
CA ALA A 31 -5.54 -2.35 -7.48
C ALA A 31 -6.66 -1.41 -7.96
N THR A 32 -6.91 -0.29 -7.28
CA THR A 32 -7.90 0.69 -7.74
C THR A 32 -7.36 1.50 -8.92
N ALA A 33 -6.06 1.80 -8.95
CA ALA A 33 -5.41 2.56 -10.02
C ALA A 33 -5.36 1.78 -11.35
N THR A 34 -5.38 0.45 -11.32
CA THR A 34 -5.51 -0.37 -12.54
C THR A 34 -6.92 -0.35 -13.14
N HIS A 35 -7.91 0.20 -12.41
CA HIS A 35 -9.31 0.27 -12.81
C HIS A 35 -9.76 1.73 -12.96
N PRO A 36 -9.55 2.38 -14.12
CA PRO A 36 -9.90 3.79 -14.31
C PRO A 36 -11.41 4.07 -14.16
N ASP A 37 -12.27 3.10 -14.52
CA ASP A 37 -13.72 3.18 -14.34
C ASP A 37 -14.18 2.81 -12.91
N GLY A 38 -13.23 2.44 -12.04
CA GLY A 38 -13.46 1.96 -10.69
C GLY A 38 -13.74 0.47 -10.60
N ALA A 39 -13.62 -0.06 -9.39
CA ALA A 39 -13.85 -1.48 -9.11
C ALA A 39 -14.64 -1.69 -7.81
N PRO A 40 -15.49 -2.74 -7.74
CA PRO A 40 -16.20 -3.07 -6.51
C PRO A 40 -15.24 -3.57 -5.43
N ALA A 41 -15.58 -3.33 -4.15
CA ALA A 41 -14.75 -3.75 -3.01
C ALA A 41 -14.38 -5.23 -3.03
N LYS A 42 -15.28 -6.10 -3.52
CA LYS A 42 -15.04 -7.54 -3.64
C LYS A 42 -13.90 -7.87 -4.62
N GLN A 43 -13.84 -7.13 -5.74
CA GLN A 43 -12.79 -7.30 -6.73
C GLN A 43 -11.46 -6.78 -6.18
N LEU A 44 -11.46 -5.57 -5.62
CA LEU A 44 -10.28 -4.96 -5.00
C LEU A 44 -9.69 -5.82 -3.87
N ALA A 45 -10.55 -6.42 -3.03
CA ALA A 45 -10.12 -7.32 -1.96
C ALA A 45 -9.39 -8.56 -2.51
N ARG A 46 -9.94 -9.15 -3.59
CA ARG A 46 -9.34 -10.32 -4.26
C ARG A 46 -7.98 -9.97 -4.87
N GLU A 47 -7.88 -8.82 -5.54
CA GLU A 47 -6.64 -8.38 -6.18
C GLU A 47 -5.57 -7.97 -5.17
N ALA A 48 -5.96 -7.30 -4.08
CA ALA A 48 -5.05 -6.97 -2.99
C ALA A 48 -4.67 -8.19 -2.12
N GLY A 49 -5.37 -9.32 -2.27
CA GLY A 49 -5.12 -10.56 -1.54
C GLY A 49 -5.49 -10.48 -0.05
N ILE A 50 -6.55 -9.75 0.28
CA ILE A 50 -6.96 -9.50 1.68
C ILE A 50 -8.43 -9.90 1.92
N PRO A 51 -8.80 -10.21 3.18
CA PRO A 51 -10.19 -10.49 3.52
C PRO A 51 -11.12 -9.32 3.20
N LEU A 52 -12.30 -9.61 2.65
CA LEU A 52 -13.29 -8.60 2.28
C LEU A 52 -13.67 -7.64 3.42
N PRO A 53 -13.88 -8.08 4.68
CA PRO A 53 -14.17 -7.16 5.78
C PRO A 53 -13.01 -6.16 6.01
N THR A 54 -11.77 -6.64 5.97
CA THR A 54 -10.58 -5.80 6.10
C THR A 54 -10.46 -4.82 4.94
N ALA A 55 -10.76 -5.27 3.72
CA ALA A 55 -10.80 -4.38 2.56
C ALA A 55 -11.83 -3.26 2.75
N TYR A 56 -13.04 -3.57 3.22
CA TYR A 56 -14.06 -2.55 3.49
C TYR A 56 -13.60 -1.52 4.53
N HIS A 57 -12.94 -1.95 5.60
CA HIS A 57 -12.39 -1.01 6.58
C HIS A 57 -11.37 -0.06 5.96
N LEU A 58 -10.42 -0.60 5.19
CA LEU A 58 -9.39 0.20 4.54
C LEU A 58 -9.96 1.11 3.45
N LEU A 59 -10.83 0.59 2.58
CA LEU A 59 -11.49 1.36 1.52
C LEU A 59 -12.32 2.52 2.09
N ARG A 60 -13.01 2.29 3.21
CA ARG A 60 -13.78 3.35 3.89
C ARG A 60 -12.85 4.44 4.43
N THR A 61 -11.73 4.08 5.06
CA THR A 61 -10.73 5.05 5.52
C THR A 61 -10.14 5.81 4.34
N LEU A 62 -9.68 5.12 3.30
CA LEU A 62 -9.10 5.73 2.10
C LEU A 62 -10.08 6.65 1.38
N ALA A 63 -11.37 6.30 1.34
CA ALA A 63 -12.40 7.16 0.78
C ALA A 63 -12.67 8.39 1.64
N HIS A 64 -12.67 8.24 2.97
CA HIS A 64 -12.84 9.35 3.90
C HIS A 64 -11.70 10.36 3.81
N GLU A 65 -10.46 9.88 3.70
CA GLU A 65 -9.25 10.70 3.49
C GLU A 65 -9.16 11.30 2.07
N GLY A 66 -10.07 10.94 1.16
CA GLY A 66 -10.15 11.46 -0.20
C GLY A 66 -9.16 10.84 -1.20
N TYR A 67 -8.47 9.75 -0.82
CA TYR A 67 -7.64 8.95 -1.72
C TYR A 67 -8.46 8.09 -2.68
N LEU A 68 -9.63 7.66 -2.25
CA LEU A 68 -10.63 6.99 -3.07
C LEU A 68 -11.93 7.79 -3.08
N ARG A 69 -12.78 7.56 -4.07
CA ARG A 69 -14.19 7.94 -4.03
C ARG A 69 -15.04 6.71 -4.28
N ARG A 70 -16.21 6.68 -3.65
CA ARG A 70 -17.21 5.65 -3.90
C ARG A 70 -18.29 6.25 -4.79
N GLU A 71 -18.43 5.70 -6.00
CA GLU A 71 -19.41 6.15 -7.00
C GLU A 71 -20.21 4.92 -7.44
N ASN A 72 -21.54 4.95 -7.34
CA ASN A 72 -22.42 3.85 -7.78
C ASN A 72 -22.06 2.44 -7.25
N GLY A 73 -21.42 2.35 -6.08
CA GLY A 73 -21.00 1.09 -5.48
C GLY A 73 -19.62 0.58 -5.91
N VAL A 74 -18.95 1.26 -6.84
CA VAL A 74 -17.54 1.05 -7.19
C VAL A 74 -16.64 2.08 -6.49
N PHE A 75 -15.38 1.71 -6.31
CA PHE A 75 -14.34 2.59 -5.77
C PHE A 75 -13.44 3.04 -6.92
N VAL A 76 -13.30 4.36 -7.06
CA VAL A 76 -12.45 5.03 -8.05
C VAL A 76 -11.34 5.81 -7.34
N ILE A 77 -10.27 6.13 -8.05
CA ILE A 77 -9.19 6.97 -7.53
C ILE A 77 -9.72 8.39 -7.22
N GLY A 78 -9.47 8.84 -6.00
CA GLY A 78 -9.81 10.16 -5.50
C GLY A 78 -8.79 11.23 -5.93
N GLY A 79 -9.21 12.49 -5.92
CA GLY A 79 -8.37 13.62 -6.33
C GLY A 79 -7.13 13.85 -5.46
N ALA A 80 -7.09 13.28 -4.24
CA ALA A 80 -5.89 13.35 -3.39
C ALA A 80 -4.69 12.61 -3.99
N VAL A 81 -4.91 11.55 -4.77
CA VAL A 81 -3.83 10.82 -5.46
C VAL A 81 -3.19 11.70 -6.53
N GLY A 82 -3.98 12.53 -7.22
CA GLY A 82 -3.46 13.51 -8.19
C GLY A 82 -2.53 14.55 -7.54
N ARG A 83 -2.78 14.92 -6.27
CA ARG A 83 -1.89 15.83 -5.52
C ARG A 83 -0.57 15.17 -5.14
N LEU A 84 -0.56 13.86 -4.86
CA LEU A 84 0.67 13.10 -4.62
C LEU A 84 1.50 12.95 -5.91
N ALA A 85 0.85 12.66 -7.03
CA ALA A 85 1.52 12.51 -8.33
C ALA A 85 2.19 13.80 -8.82
N MET A 86 1.59 14.97 -8.52
CA MET A 86 2.14 16.27 -8.92
C MET A 86 3.38 16.69 -8.11
N GLY A 87 3.57 16.14 -6.90
CA GLY A 87 4.75 16.40 -6.06
C GLY A 87 5.82 15.29 -6.07
N GLY A 88 5.52 14.12 -6.64
CA GLY A 88 6.40 12.97 -6.66
C GLY A 88 7.18 12.83 -7.97
N ASN A 89 8.42 13.30 -7.99
CA ASN A 89 9.38 12.96 -9.05
C ASN A 89 9.84 11.49 -8.89
N VAL A 90 8.99 10.54 -9.25
CA VAL A 90 9.38 9.12 -9.29
C VAL A 90 10.40 8.94 -10.40
N THR A 91 11.68 9.04 -10.05
CA THR A 91 12.78 8.65 -10.93
C THR A 91 12.83 7.12 -10.88
N PRO A 92 12.53 6.41 -11.97
CA PRO A 92 12.59 4.96 -11.96
C PRO A 92 14.06 4.55 -11.83
N SER A 93 14.45 4.08 -10.64
CA SER A 93 15.77 3.49 -10.44
C SER A 93 15.77 2.11 -11.08
N ALA A 94 16.46 2.02 -12.23
CA ALA A 94 16.69 0.80 -12.97
C ALA A 94 17.37 -0.24 -12.07
N ARG A 95 16.77 -1.43 -11.95
CA ARG A 95 17.44 -2.60 -11.38
C ARG A 95 18.34 -3.23 -12.44
N LYS A 96 19.59 -3.53 -12.06
CA LYS A 96 20.51 -4.42 -12.77
C LYS A 96 20.88 -5.57 -11.85
#